data_AF-A0A5S3YYU8-F1
#
_entry.id   AF-A0A5S3YYU8-F1
#
_cell.length_a   1.000
_cell.length_b   1.000
_cell.length_c   1.000
_cell.angle_alpha   90.00
_cell.angle_beta   90.00
_cell.angle_gamma   90.00
#
_symmetry.space_group_name_H-M   'P 1'
#
loop_
_entity.id
_entity.type
_entity.pdbx_description
1 polymer ?
#
loop_
_entity_poly.entity_id
_entity_poly.type
_entity_poly.pdbx_seq_one_letter_code
_entity_poly.pdbx_strand_id
1 'polypeptide(L)'
;DVESYALGRSLDVLYGQLPSDAFDKVVAIIDIGAVITLVSVLQSGKAIYTRDQVFGGEQYTNSIVAYYNKSFDEAEIAKTTGDLPPNYTFEV
;
A
#
# COMPACT_ATOMS: atom_id res chain seq x y z
N ASP A 1 -11.28 -17.91 -2.26
CA ASP A 1 -10.57 -17.46 -1.06
C ASP A 1 -11.20 -16.14 -0.65
N VAL A 2 -11.48 -15.91 0.63
CA VAL A 2 -11.96 -14.60 1.09
C VAL A 2 -10.70 -13.87 1.55
N GLU A 3 -10.44 -12.67 1.02
CA GLU A 3 -9.21 -11.91 1.27
C GLU A 3 -8.85 -11.79 2.76
N SER A 4 -9.87 -11.77 3.64
CA SER A 4 -9.70 -11.77 5.09
C SER A 4 -8.98 -13.01 5.66
N TYR A 5 -9.11 -14.20 5.04
CA TYR A 5 -8.43 -15.43 5.47
C TYR A 5 -7.01 -15.56 4.89
N ALA A 6 -6.73 -14.92 3.74
CA ALA A 6 -5.37 -14.89 3.17
C ALA A 6 -4.43 -14.04 4.05
N LEU A 7 -4.92 -12.90 4.57
CA LEU A 7 -4.18 -12.05 5.51
C LEU A 7 -3.77 -12.78 6.78
N GLY A 8 -4.64 -13.64 7.33
CA GLY A 8 -4.38 -14.38 8.57
C GLY A 8 -3.10 -15.22 8.54
N ARG A 9 -2.77 -15.84 7.39
CA ARG A 9 -1.56 -16.66 7.23
C ARG A 9 -0.28 -15.84 7.04
N SER A 10 -0.41 -14.61 6.55
CA SER A 10 0.70 -13.69 6.35
C SER A 10 1.09 -12.94 7.64
N LEU A 11 0.20 -12.92 8.64
CA LEU A 11 0.42 -12.21 9.91
C LEU A 11 1.62 -12.76 10.70
N ASP A 12 1.80 -14.08 10.76
CA ASP A 12 2.92 -14.69 11.48
C ASP A 12 4.28 -14.27 10.88
N VAL A 13 4.35 -14.16 9.55
CA VAL A 13 5.54 -13.66 8.84
C VAL A 13 5.76 -12.18 9.11
N LEU A 14 4.67 -11.40 9.14
CA LEU A 14 4.70 -9.97 9.41
C LEU A 14 5.20 -9.66 10.83
N TYR A 15 4.74 -10.38 11.85
CA TYR A 15 5.21 -10.19 13.22
C TYR A 15 6.71 -10.46 13.36
N GLY A 16 7.28 -11.37 12.56
CA GLY A 16 8.73 -11.60 12.51
C GLY A 16 9.55 -10.40 12.02
N GLN A 17 8.94 -9.44 11.31
CA GLN A 17 9.58 -8.21 10.83
C GLN A 17 9.28 -7.00 11.73
N LEU A 18 8.37 -7.14 12.69
CA LEU A 18 7.98 -6.08 13.61
C LEU A 18 8.83 -6.11 14.89
N PRO A 19 8.85 -5.01 15.67
CA PRO A 19 9.43 -5.03 17.01
C PRO A 19 8.88 -6.18 17.86
N SER A 20 9.70 -6.73 18.75
CA SER A 20 9.34 -7.89 19.56
C SER A 20 8.12 -7.69 20.47
N ASP A 21 7.74 -6.44 20.74
CA ASP A 21 6.59 -6.06 21.55
C ASP A 21 5.34 -5.71 20.71
N ALA A 22 5.39 -5.91 19.38
CA ALA A 22 4.29 -5.55 18.48
C ALA A 22 3.01 -6.37 18.71
N PHE A 23 3.14 -7.63 19.16
CA PHE A 23 1.98 -8.49 19.44
C PHE A 23 1.11 -7.93 20.59
N ASP A 24 1.74 -7.28 21.57
CA ASP A 24 1.06 -6.67 22.71
C ASP A 24 0.56 -5.24 22.41
N LYS A 25 0.79 -4.75 21.20
CA LYS A 25 0.38 -3.43 20.73
C LYS A 25 -0.79 -3.51 19.75
N VAL A 26 -1.35 -2.35 19.45
CA VAL A 26 -2.27 -2.16 18.33
C VAL A 26 -1.43 -1.88 17.09
N VAL A 27 -1.58 -2.72 16.06
CA VAL A 27 -0.83 -2.65 14.81
C VAL A 27 -1.79 -2.37 13.66
N ALA A 28 -1.50 -1.35 12.87
CA ALA A 28 -2.21 -1.09 11.61
C ALA A 28 -1.40 -1.64 10.44
N ILE A 29 -2.04 -2.45 9.60
CA ILE A 29 -1.53 -2.88 8.30
C ILE A 29 -2.27 -2.09 7.23
N ILE A 30 -1.50 -1.41 6.39
CA ILE A 30 -2.00 -0.65 5.25
C ILE A 30 -1.48 -1.35 3.99
N ASP A 31 -2.36 -2.01 3.27
CA ASP A 31 -2.06 -2.60 1.97
C ASP A 31 -2.52 -1.65 0.87
N ILE A 32 -1.57 -1.09 0.13
CA ILE A 32 -1.82 -0.09 -0.91
C ILE A 32 -1.74 -0.78 -2.26
N GLY A 33 -2.89 -1.15 -2.81
CA GLY A 33 -2.99 -1.71 -4.15
C GLY A 33 -2.97 -0.64 -5.25
N ALA A 34 -3.24 -1.07 -6.48
CA ALA A 34 -3.38 -0.14 -7.62
C ALA A 34 -4.61 0.76 -7.48
N VAL A 35 -5.78 0.18 -7.16
CA VAL A 35 -7.07 0.90 -7.10
C VAL A 35 -7.64 0.95 -5.68
N ILE A 36 -7.41 -0.08 -4.88
CA ILE A 36 -7.97 -0.23 -3.54
C ILE A 36 -6.83 -0.24 -2.52
N THR A 37 -7.02 0.49 -1.43
CA THR A 37 -6.18 0.44 -0.23
C THR A 37 -6.99 -0.21 0.88
N LEU A 38 -6.44 -1.26 1.47
CA LEU A 38 -7.03 -1.97 2.61
C LEU A 38 -6.35 -1.49 3.90
N VAL A 39 -7.16 -1.03 4.85
CA VAL A 39 -6.73 -0.67 6.20
C VAL A 39 -7.21 -1.74 7.15
N SER A 40 -6.30 -2.44 7.82
CA SER A 40 -6.61 -3.43 8.85
C SER A 40 -5.90 -3.11 10.15
N VAL A 41 -6.65 -3.01 11.25
CA VAL A 41 -6.09 -2.80 12.59
C VAL A 41 -6.21 -4.09 13.38
N LEU A 42 -5.09 -4.50 13.96
CA LEU A 42 -4.93 -5.73 14.71
C LEU A 42 -4.60 -5.43 16.16
N GLN A 43 -5.13 -6.24 17.07
CA GLN A 43 -4.72 -6.28 18.46
C GLN A 43 -4.52 -7.75 18.84
N SER A 44 -3.32 -8.11 19.30
CA SER A 44 -2.96 -9.49 19.68
C SER A 44 -3.30 -10.51 18.59
N GLY A 45 -2.92 -10.19 17.35
CA GLY A 45 -3.15 -11.04 16.17
C GLY A 45 -4.58 -11.07 15.63
N LYS A 46 -5.54 -10.37 16.23
CA LYS A 46 -6.95 -10.34 15.78
C LYS A 46 -7.30 -9.01 15.15
N ALA A 47 -7.93 -9.05 13.97
CA ALA A 47 -8.43 -7.84 13.33
C ALA A 47 -9.62 -7.29 14.13
N ILE A 48 -9.48 -6.05 14.59
CA ILE A 48 -10.53 -5.29 15.32
C ILE A 48 -11.18 -4.23 14.44
N TYR A 49 -10.58 -3.92 13.29
CA TYR A 49 -11.12 -3.00 12.30
C TYR A 49 -10.58 -3.34 10.91
N THR A 50 -11.44 -3.29 9.90
CA THR A 50 -11.06 -3.44 8.50
C THR A 50 -11.89 -2.49 7.65
N ARG A 51 -11.24 -1.80 6.70
CA ARG A 51 -11.92 -0.91 5.76
C ARG A 51 -11.19 -0.85 4.43
N ASP A 52 -11.97 -0.87 3.35
CA ASP A 52 -11.49 -0.63 2.00
C ASP A 52 -11.65 0.83 1.63
N GLN A 53 -10.65 1.40 0.98
CA GLN A 53 -10.66 2.74 0.40
C GLN A 53 -10.42 2.64 -1.10
N VAL A 54 -11.24 3.33 -1.90
CA VAL A 54 -11.07 3.43 -3.35
C VAL A 54 -10.00 4.49 -3.64
N PHE A 55 -8.76 4.11 -3.36
CA PHE A 55 -7.55 4.89 -3.54
C PHE A 55 -6.37 3.93 -3.66
N GLY A 56 -5.37 4.27 -4.49
CA GLY A 56 -4.19 3.43 -4.67
C GLY A 56 -3.19 4.03 -5.65
N GLY A 57 -2.19 3.22 -6.00
CA GLY A 57 -1.06 3.62 -6.85
C GLY A 57 -1.44 4.06 -8.27
N GLU A 58 -2.63 3.72 -8.78
CA GLU A 58 -3.10 4.16 -10.10
C GLU A 58 -3.32 5.68 -10.13
N GLN A 59 -3.80 6.29 -9.04
CA GLN A 59 -3.93 7.76 -8.98
C GLN A 59 -2.57 8.44 -9.12
N TYR A 60 -1.53 7.82 -8.55
CA TYR A 60 -0.16 8.30 -8.68
C TYR A 60 0.35 8.15 -10.12
N THR A 61 0.11 7.00 -10.76
CA THR A 61 0.45 6.77 -12.17
C THR A 61 -0.28 7.75 -13.11
N ASN A 62 -1.58 7.96 -12.90
CA ASN A 62 -2.37 8.92 -13.68
C ASN A 62 -1.89 10.36 -13.51
N SER A 63 -1.35 10.71 -12.33
CA SER A 63 -0.71 12.02 -12.13
C SER A 63 0.54 12.14 -12.99
N ILE A 64 1.40 11.12 -13.04
CA ILE A 64 2.60 11.10 -13.90
C ILE A 64 2.20 11.25 -15.39
N VAL A 65 1.16 10.53 -15.83
CA VAL A 65 0.59 10.66 -17.19
C VAL A 65 0.20 12.11 -17.48
N ALA A 66 -0.58 12.73 -16.59
CA ALA A 66 -1.10 14.09 -16.77
C ALA A 66 0.01 15.15 -16.80
N TYR A 67 1.02 15.04 -15.93
CA TYR A 67 2.09 16.03 -15.82
C TYR A 67 3.17 15.89 -16.88
N TYR A 68 3.48 14.66 -17.32
CA TYR A 68 4.61 14.39 -18.23
C TYR A 68 4.20 13.94 -19.62
N ASN A 69 2.90 13.87 -19.90
CA ASN A 69 2.35 13.44 -21.19
C ASN A 69 2.93 12.09 -21.66
N LYS A 70 3.09 11.16 -20.70
CA LYS A 70 3.50 9.77 -20.92
C LYS A 70 2.26 8.90 -21.14
N SER A 71 2.41 7.77 -21.82
CA SER A 71 1.40 6.70 -21.74
C SER A 71 1.34 6.13 -20.32
N PHE A 72 0.25 5.45 -19.98
CA PHE A 72 0.09 4.82 -18.67
C PHE A 72 1.23 3.81 -18.37
N ASP A 73 1.59 2.98 -19.35
CA ASP A 73 2.65 1.97 -19.19
C ASP A 73 4.02 2.62 -18.95
N GLU A 74 4.35 3.68 -19.70
CA GLU A 74 5.58 4.45 -19.50
C GLU A 74 5.61 5.14 -18.13
N ALA A 75 4.46 5.62 -17.67
CA ALA A 75 4.32 6.22 -16.35
C ALA A 75 4.47 5.19 -15.22
N GLU A 76 3.94 3.98 -15.39
CA GLU A 76 4.07 2.89 -14.42
C GLU A 76 5.51 2.39 -14.30
N ILE A 77 6.21 2.28 -15.43
CA ILE A 77 7.65 1.95 -15.46
C ILE A 77 8.44 3.06 -14.77
N ALA A 78 8.22 4.33 -15.16
CA ALA A 78 8.91 5.46 -14.55
C ALA A 78 8.69 5.55 -13.03
N LYS A 79 7.46 5.29 -12.57
CA LYS A 79 7.10 5.22 -11.14
C LYS A 79 7.95 4.20 -10.38
N THR A 80 8.14 3.01 -10.93
CA THR A 80 8.80 1.89 -10.25
C THR A 80 10.32 1.90 -10.39
N THR A 81 10.85 2.50 -11.46
CA THR A 81 12.29 2.65 -11.68
C THR A 81 12.86 3.95 -11.10
N GLY A 82 12.00 4.91 -10.74
CA GLY A 82 12.42 6.24 -10.33
C GLY A 82 12.89 7.12 -11.49
N ASP A 83 12.65 6.72 -12.74
CA ASP A 83 12.98 7.48 -13.96
C ASP A 83 11.96 8.60 -14.20
N LEU A 84 11.91 9.52 -13.24
CA LEU A 84 11.01 10.66 -13.24
C LEU A 84 11.82 11.94 -13.46
N PRO A 85 11.30 12.94 -14.19
CA PRO A 85 12.05 14.14 -14.49
C PRO A 85 12.55 14.87 -13.22
N PRO A 86 13.67 15.61 -13.26
CA PRO A 86 14.28 16.19 -12.05
C PRO A 86 13.39 17.19 -11.28
N ASN A 87 12.38 17.77 -11.93
CA ASN A 87 11.38 18.64 -11.29
C ASN A 87 10.23 17.86 -10.65
N TYR A 88 10.32 16.52 -10.62
CA TYR A 88 9.41 15.62 -9.93
C TYR A 88 9.72 15.58 -8.43
N THR A 89 9.65 16.74 -7.78
CA THR A 89 9.42 16.79 -6.35
C THR A 89 7.91 16.94 -6.19
N PHE A 90 7.25 15.89 -5.73
CA PHE A 90 5.91 16.06 -5.16
C PHE A 90 6.05 17.08 -4.03
N GLU A 91 5.57 18.30 -4.25
CA GLU A 91 5.23 19.18 -3.14
C GLU A 91 4.05 18.49 -2.44
N VAL A 92 4.31 17.96 -1.25
CA VAL A 92 3.30 17.51 -0.29
C VAL A 92 3.36 18.43 0.91
#